data_AF-A0A956A6E1-F1
#
_entry.id   AF-A0A956A6E1-F1
#
_cell.length_a   1.000
_cell.length_b   1.000
_cell.length_c   1.000
_cell.angle_alpha   90.00
_cell.angle_beta   90.00
_cell.angle_gamma   90.00
#
_symmetry.space_group_name_H-M   'P 1'
#
loop_
_entity.id
_entity.type
_entity.pdbx_description
1 polymer ?
#
loop_
_entity_poly.entity_id
_entity_poly.type
_entity_poly.pdbx_seq_one_letter_code
_entity_poly.pdbx_strand_id
1 'polypeptide(L)'
;DDDDGVPDDLDECPGGRDDLDQDGDGLADFCDACPVDYANDSDGDGACDSDDPCPLDPLDLRDALGHCSADPCLATGDSDGDGACDDIDPCPLDAENDADGDGVCEVADNCPIRPNPDQADADHDGLGDACDPCTDPDRDGVCAPLDACPGTILPETIRDLGLLRWADIDGDRVFETRGLTALLPRVTLRETRGCSCQQIVDAWHLDARQRISGCLTATMLLWILLH
;
A
#
# COMPACT_ATOMS: atom_id res chain seq x y z
N ASP A 1 3.86 -63.08 -42.97
CA ASP A 1 2.86 -62.65 -43.95
C ASP A 1 1.56 -63.07 -43.31
N ASP A 2 0.81 -62.09 -42.82
CA ASP A 2 -0.42 -62.27 -42.05
C ASP A 2 -1.68 -62.32 -42.94
N ASP A 3 -1.46 -62.57 -44.23
CA ASP A 3 -2.47 -62.75 -45.28
C ASP A 3 -3.36 -61.51 -45.51
N ASP A 4 -2.89 -60.31 -45.14
CA ASP A 4 -3.60 -59.06 -45.41
C ASP A 4 -3.47 -58.59 -46.88
N GLY A 5 -2.58 -59.24 -47.64
CA GLY A 5 -2.34 -58.98 -49.05
C GLY A 5 -1.11 -58.11 -49.32
N VAL A 6 -0.37 -57.72 -48.29
CA VAL A 6 0.92 -57.03 -48.35
C VAL A 6 2.05 -58.01 -48.00
N PRO A 7 3.04 -58.22 -48.88
CA PRO A 7 4.18 -59.09 -48.56
C PRO A 7 4.99 -58.57 -47.37
N ASP A 8 5.49 -59.48 -46.51
CA ASP A 8 6.28 -59.18 -45.29
C ASP A 8 7.40 -58.13 -45.42
N ASP A 9 8.02 -58.01 -46.60
CA ASP A 9 9.10 -57.06 -46.83
C ASP A 9 8.61 -55.63 -47.13
N LEU A 10 7.31 -55.47 -47.27
CA LEU A 10 6.57 -54.22 -47.47
C LEU A 10 5.43 -54.03 -46.45
N ASP A 11 5.23 -54.97 -45.53
CA ASP A 11 4.26 -54.97 -44.43
C ASP A 11 4.75 -54.04 -43.31
N GLU A 12 3.99 -52.98 -43.07
CA GLU A 12 4.33 -51.93 -42.10
C GLU A 12 3.89 -52.31 -40.68
N CYS A 13 2.87 -53.16 -40.56
CA CYS A 13 2.30 -53.63 -39.31
C CYS A 13 2.28 -55.15 -39.17
N PRO A 14 3.44 -55.79 -38.89
CA PRO A 14 3.54 -57.24 -38.91
C PRO A 14 2.56 -57.93 -37.94
N GLY A 15 1.54 -58.61 -38.49
CA GLY A 15 0.53 -59.35 -37.73
C GLY A 15 -0.82 -58.63 -37.58
N GLY A 16 -0.97 -57.44 -38.18
CA GLY A 16 -2.23 -56.72 -38.32
C GLY A 16 -2.43 -56.24 -39.75
N ARG A 17 -3.66 -55.88 -40.08
CA ARG A 17 -3.96 -55.34 -41.41
C ARG A 17 -3.38 -53.94 -41.58
N ASP A 18 -2.70 -53.72 -42.70
CA ASP A 18 -2.14 -52.41 -43.08
C ASP A 18 -3.17 -51.42 -43.66
N ASP A 19 -4.39 -51.87 -43.96
CA ASP A 19 -5.37 -51.10 -44.75
C ASP A 19 -6.36 -50.26 -43.93
N LEU A 20 -6.31 -50.33 -42.59
CA LEU A 20 -7.16 -49.54 -41.70
C LEU A 20 -6.32 -48.52 -40.95
N ASP A 21 -6.63 -47.26 -41.19
CA ASP A 21 -6.06 -46.08 -40.54
C ASP A 21 -7.23 -45.10 -40.38
N GLN A 22 -7.82 -45.10 -39.18
CA GLN A 22 -9.10 -44.44 -38.91
C GLN A 22 -8.95 -42.94 -38.75
N ASP A 23 -7.86 -42.50 -38.12
CA ASP A 23 -7.58 -41.10 -37.91
C ASP A 23 -6.73 -40.49 -39.04
N GLY A 24 -6.08 -41.33 -39.85
CA GLY A 24 -5.38 -40.97 -41.06
C GLY A 24 -3.93 -40.53 -40.83
N ASP A 25 -3.31 -40.91 -39.70
CA ASP A 25 -1.96 -40.47 -39.32
C ASP A 25 -0.83 -41.22 -40.04
N GLY A 26 -1.19 -42.26 -40.79
CA GLY A 26 -0.27 -43.10 -41.55
C GLY A 26 0.26 -44.30 -40.77
N LEU A 27 -0.19 -44.52 -39.53
CA LEU A 27 -0.04 -45.77 -38.79
C LEU A 27 -1.37 -46.54 -38.87
N ALA A 28 -1.28 -47.84 -39.14
CA ALA A 28 -2.48 -48.65 -39.15
C ALA A 28 -3.02 -48.82 -37.71
N ASP A 29 -4.35 -48.84 -37.56
CA ASP A 29 -5.08 -48.92 -36.29
C ASP A 29 -4.54 -50.02 -35.34
N PHE A 30 -3.99 -51.11 -35.89
CA PHE A 30 -3.48 -52.23 -35.10
C PHE A 30 -2.14 -51.94 -34.42
N CYS A 31 -1.27 -51.15 -35.04
CA CYS A 31 0.02 -50.76 -34.48
C CYS A 31 -0.01 -49.41 -33.79
N ASP A 32 -1.10 -48.69 -33.96
CA ASP A 32 -1.28 -47.39 -33.35
C ASP A 32 -1.67 -47.55 -31.86
N ALA A 33 -0.97 -46.81 -31.00
CA ALA A 33 -1.28 -46.73 -29.58
C ALA A 33 -2.56 -45.91 -29.33
N CYS A 34 -2.88 -44.97 -30.23
CA CYS A 34 -4.06 -44.12 -30.16
C CYS A 34 -4.87 -44.16 -31.47
N PRO A 35 -5.50 -45.30 -31.82
CA PRO A 35 -6.05 -45.62 -33.17
C PRO A 35 -7.17 -44.73 -33.71
N VAL A 36 -7.57 -43.70 -32.98
CA VAL A 36 -8.67 -42.80 -33.32
C VAL A 36 -8.29 -41.34 -33.09
N ASP A 37 -7.03 -41.10 -32.75
CA ASP A 37 -6.48 -39.82 -32.40
C ASP A 37 -5.18 -39.59 -33.17
N TYR A 38 -5.33 -38.87 -34.27
CA TYR A 38 -4.25 -38.54 -35.19
C TYR A 38 -3.01 -37.93 -34.51
N ALA A 39 -3.17 -37.25 -33.37
CA ALA A 39 -2.06 -36.62 -32.66
C ALA A 39 -1.28 -37.61 -31.76
N ASN A 40 -1.85 -38.78 -31.49
CA ASN A 40 -1.35 -39.79 -30.57
C ASN A 40 -1.16 -39.25 -29.15
N ASP A 41 -0.12 -39.72 -28.47
CA ASP A 41 0.33 -39.27 -27.16
C ASP A 41 1.53 -38.33 -27.39
N SER A 42 1.24 -37.04 -27.50
CA SER A 42 2.20 -36.02 -27.92
C SER A 42 3.32 -35.81 -26.91
N ASP A 43 3.09 -36.10 -25.63
CA ASP A 43 4.04 -35.83 -24.56
C ASP A 43 4.62 -37.10 -23.91
N GLY A 44 4.05 -38.25 -24.24
CA GLY A 44 4.55 -39.58 -23.91
C GLY A 44 4.23 -40.03 -22.48
N ASP A 45 3.23 -39.42 -21.84
CA ASP A 45 2.84 -39.76 -20.46
C ASP A 45 1.98 -41.02 -20.36
N GLY A 46 1.50 -41.53 -21.50
CA GLY A 46 0.69 -42.73 -21.64
C GLY A 46 -0.81 -42.46 -21.80
N ALA A 47 -1.25 -41.21 -21.85
CA ALA A 47 -2.58 -40.80 -22.27
C ALA A 47 -2.57 -40.36 -23.74
N CYS A 48 -3.60 -40.73 -24.51
CA CYS A 48 -3.78 -40.15 -25.84
C CYS A 48 -4.28 -38.71 -25.68
N ASP A 49 -3.81 -37.79 -26.54
CA ASP A 49 -4.06 -36.35 -26.44
C ASP A 49 -5.55 -35.99 -26.25
N SER A 50 -6.45 -36.72 -26.91
CA SER A 50 -7.90 -36.52 -26.83
C SER A 50 -8.50 -36.81 -25.45
N ASP A 51 -7.84 -37.60 -24.62
CA ASP A 51 -8.23 -37.97 -23.26
C ASP A 51 -7.30 -37.39 -22.18
N ASP A 52 -6.21 -36.74 -22.58
CA ASP A 52 -5.21 -36.14 -21.70
C ASP A 52 -5.67 -34.76 -21.15
N PRO A 53 -5.64 -34.54 -19.81
CA PRO A 53 -5.94 -33.23 -19.23
C PRO A 53 -5.03 -32.11 -19.72
N CYS A 54 -3.76 -32.40 -19.97
CA CYS A 54 -2.72 -31.51 -20.44
C CYS A 54 -1.85 -32.17 -21.53
N PRO A 55 -2.35 -32.27 -22.78
CA PRO A 55 -1.77 -33.08 -23.87
C PRO A 55 -0.33 -32.77 -24.33
N LEU A 56 0.34 -31.82 -23.69
CA LEU A 56 1.70 -31.38 -24.04
C LEU A 56 2.59 -31.23 -22.80
N ASP A 57 2.09 -31.57 -21.61
CA ASP A 57 2.81 -31.50 -20.35
C ASP A 57 2.69 -32.85 -19.61
N PRO A 58 3.76 -33.67 -19.63
CA PRO A 58 3.73 -35.04 -19.08
C PRO A 58 3.47 -35.15 -17.57
N LEU A 59 3.32 -34.01 -16.88
CA LEU A 59 3.06 -33.93 -15.45
C LEU A 59 1.65 -33.43 -15.13
N ASP A 60 0.82 -33.13 -16.13
CA ASP A 60 -0.57 -32.72 -15.94
C ASP A 60 -0.75 -31.47 -15.06
N LEU A 61 0.25 -30.58 -15.04
CA LEU A 61 0.27 -29.44 -14.14
C LEU A 61 -0.58 -28.29 -14.68
N ARG A 62 -1.28 -27.59 -13.77
CA ARG A 62 -2.08 -26.41 -14.11
C ARG A 62 -1.64 -25.19 -13.32
N ASP A 63 -1.63 -24.04 -13.99
CA ASP A 63 -1.39 -22.74 -13.36
C ASP A 63 -2.56 -22.28 -12.48
N ALA A 64 -2.38 -21.14 -11.78
CA ALA A 64 -3.43 -20.51 -10.98
C ALA A 64 -4.71 -20.13 -11.77
N LEU A 65 -4.65 -20.13 -13.12
CA LEU A 65 -5.79 -19.89 -14.02
C LEU A 65 -6.41 -21.19 -14.56
N GLY A 66 -5.82 -22.36 -14.24
CA GLY A 66 -6.27 -23.67 -14.68
C GLY A 66 -5.77 -24.09 -16.07
N HIS A 67 -4.84 -23.34 -16.69
CA HIS A 67 -4.20 -23.73 -17.94
C HIS A 67 -3.08 -24.71 -17.68
N CYS A 68 -2.87 -25.64 -18.61
CA CYS A 68 -1.79 -26.61 -18.53
C CYS A 68 -0.43 -25.92 -18.62
N SER A 69 0.33 -25.99 -17.54
CA SER A 69 1.61 -25.33 -17.33
C SER A 69 2.37 -26.01 -16.19
N ALA A 70 3.63 -26.36 -16.47
CA ALA A 70 4.57 -26.87 -15.48
C ALA A 70 5.00 -25.83 -14.41
N ASP A 71 4.65 -24.55 -14.59
CA ASP A 71 4.91 -23.47 -13.64
C ASP A 71 3.58 -22.94 -13.05
N PRO A 72 3.31 -23.15 -11.74
CA PRO A 72 2.07 -22.74 -11.10
C PRO A 72 1.93 -21.23 -10.92
N CYS A 73 3.04 -20.49 -10.85
CA CYS A 73 3.04 -19.02 -10.85
C CYS A 73 3.22 -18.46 -12.27
N LEU A 74 3.17 -19.28 -13.33
CA LEU A 74 3.33 -18.80 -14.72
C LEU A 74 2.37 -17.65 -15.06
N ALA A 75 1.17 -17.72 -14.49
CA ALA A 75 0.12 -16.73 -14.71
C ALA A 75 0.17 -15.54 -13.75
N THR A 76 0.67 -15.73 -12.53
CA THR A 76 0.56 -14.78 -11.41
C THR A 76 1.90 -14.18 -10.98
N GLY A 77 3.02 -14.75 -11.43
CA GLY A 77 4.37 -14.42 -10.95
C GLY A 77 4.60 -14.89 -9.51
N ASP A 78 5.86 -14.93 -9.07
CA ASP A 78 6.32 -14.94 -7.67
C ASP A 78 7.49 -13.95 -7.62
N SER A 79 7.18 -12.73 -7.20
CA SER A 79 7.89 -11.53 -7.66
C SER A 79 9.11 -11.19 -6.82
N ASP A 80 9.03 -11.35 -5.51
CA ASP A 80 10.21 -11.28 -4.64
C ASP A 80 11.01 -12.58 -4.64
N GLY A 81 10.49 -13.60 -5.32
CA GLY A 81 11.10 -14.92 -5.35
C GLY A 81 11.20 -15.50 -3.95
N ASP A 82 10.29 -15.08 -3.06
CA ASP A 82 10.10 -15.62 -1.73
C ASP A 82 9.25 -16.90 -1.75
N GLY A 83 8.63 -17.20 -2.91
CA GLY A 83 7.80 -18.38 -3.14
C GLY A 83 6.30 -18.06 -3.22
N ALA A 84 5.88 -16.82 -2.95
CA ALA A 84 4.50 -16.41 -2.97
C ALA A 84 4.14 -15.76 -4.30
N CYS A 85 3.06 -16.27 -4.92
CA CYS A 85 2.66 -15.69 -6.18
C CYS A 85 2.12 -14.25 -5.99
N ASP A 86 2.39 -13.35 -6.93
CA ASP A 86 2.24 -11.89 -6.73
C ASP A 86 0.81 -11.45 -6.41
N ASP A 87 -0.18 -12.15 -6.94
CA ASP A 87 -1.59 -11.81 -6.78
C ASP A 87 -2.12 -12.14 -5.38
N ILE A 88 -1.37 -12.93 -4.62
CA ILE A 88 -1.68 -13.36 -3.27
C ILE A 88 -0.62 -12.95 -2.24
N ASP A 89 0.43 -12.24 -2.62
CA ASP A 89 1.49 -11.86 -1.69
C ASP A 89 1.22 -10.45 -1.06
N PRO A 90 1.27 -10.26 0.28
CA PRO A 90 0.89 -9.02 0.99
C PRO A 90 1.93 -7.89 0.96
N CYS A 91 3.21 -8.23 0.93
CA CYS A 91 4.24 -7.37 0.41
C CYS A 91 4.85 -8.17 -0.73
N PRO A 92 4.18 -8.19 -1.91
CA PRO A 92 4.34 -9.16 -3.00
C PRO A 92 5.74 -9.44 -3.57
N LEU A 93 6.72 -8.85 -2.94
CA LEU A 93 7.64 -7.86 -3.50
C LEU A 93 8.80 -7.57 -2.56
N ASP A 94 8.66 -7.83 -1.27
CA ASP A 94 9.79 -7.78 -0.37
C ASP A 94 9.88 -9.16 0.26
N ALA A 95 10.96 -9.89 -0.03
CA ALA A 95 11.15 -11.21 0.56
C ALA A 95 11.32 -11.11 2.09
N GLU A 96 11.64 -9.92 2.60
CA GLU A 96 11.62 -9.51 4.00
C GLU A 96 10.35 -8.73 4.37
N ASN A 97 9.45 -8.54 3.40
CA ASN A 97 8.07 -8.08 3.41
C ASN A 97 7.86 -6.74 4.15
N ASP A 98 8.92 -6.00 4.47
CA ASP A 98 8.96 -5.10 5.63
C ASP A 98 10.41 -4.61 5.84
N ALA A 99 10.72 -3.46 5.24
CA ALA A 99 12.11 -3.03 5.02
C ALA A 99 12.85 -2.61 6.30
N ASP A 100 12.12 -2.02 7.24
CA ASP A 100 12.69 -1.63 8.51
C ASP A 100 12.53 -2.71 9.58
N GLY A 101 11.87 -3.80 9.21
CA GLY A 101 11.66 -4.97 10.06
C GLY A 101 10.72 -4.63 11.20
N ASP A 102 9.82 -3.67 11.00
CA ASP A 102 8.87 -3.20 12.00
C ASP A 102 7.52 -3.95 11.96
N GLY A 103 7.38 -4.83 10.99
CA GLY A 103 6.28 -5.77 10.85
C GLY A 103 5.13 -5.20 10.05
N VAL A 104 5.29 -4.03 9.45
CA VAL A 104 4.28 -3.46 8.58
C VAL A 104 4.80 -3.54 7.17
N CYS A 105 4.19 -4.47 6.42
CA CYS A 105 4.36 -4.51 4.98
C CYS A 105 4.20 -3.12 4.47
N GLU A 106 5.20 -2.66 3.72
CA GLU A 106 5.38 -1.25 3.36
C GLU A 106 4.04 -0.57 3.00
N VAL A 107 3.14 -1.30 2.33
CA VAL A 107 1.77 -0.92 1.97
C VAL A 107 0.87 -0.40 3.10
N ALA A 108 1.17 -0.73 4.34
CA ALA A 108 0.42 -0.34 5.52
C ALA A 108 1.26 0.49 6.50
N ASP A 109 2.55 0.76 6.17
CA ASP A 109 3.55 1.34 7.07
C ASP A 109 3.65 2.87 6.92
N ASN A 110 3.43 3.60 8.02
CA ASN A 110 3.53 5.05 8.12
C ASN A 110 4.90 5.53 8.61
N CYS A 111 5.85 4.64 8.95
CA CYS A 111 7.28 4.92 8.93
C CYS A 111 8.15 3.77 8.37
N PRO A 112 8.19 3.57 7.03
CA PRO A 112 8.87 2.47 6.31
C PRO A 112 10.38 2.21 6.55
N ILE A 113 11.05 3.01 7.38
CA ILE A 113 12.51 2.96 7.63
C ILE A 113 12.85 3.12 9.11
N ARG A 114 11.83 3.25 9.94
CA ARG A 114 11.90 3.80 11.28
C ARG A 114 10.91 2.98 12.10
N PRO A 115 11.39 1.90 12.71
CA PRO A 115 10.48 0.92 13.25
C PRO A 115 9.48 1.52 14.21
N ASN A 116 8.23 1.57 13.76
CA ASN A 116 7.10 2.05 14.51
C ASN A 116 5.92 1.10 14.33
N PRO A 117 5.99 -0.08 14.95
CA PRO A 117 4.97 -1.10 14.79
C PRO A 117 3.58 -0.68 15.27
N ASP A 118 3.48 0.38 16.09
CA ASP A 118 2.21 0.93 16.56
C ASP A 118 1.55 1.86 15.55
N GLN A 119 2.28 2.23 14.50
CA GLN A 119 1.84 3.11 13.43
C GLN A 119 1.22 4.38 14.01
N ALA A 120 1.74 4.84 15.15
CA ALA A 120 1.21 5.99 15.86
C ALA A 120 1.36 7.24 14.98
N ASP A 121 0.30 8.02 14.88
CA ASP A 121 0.21 9.21 14.03
C ASP A 121 -0.71 10.19 14.76
N ALA A 122 -0.12 10.91 15.72
CA ALA A 122 -0.86 11.66 16.73
C ALA A 122 -1.69 12.79 16.12
N ASP A 123 -1.17 13.44 15.09
CA ASP A 123 -1.83 14.51 14.37
C ASP A 123 -2.60 14.00 13.13
N HIS A 124 -2.54 12.71 12.84
CA HIS A 124 -3.19 12.03 11.72
C HIS A 124 -2.88 12.69 10.38
N ASP A 125 -1.64 13.12 10.21
CA ASP A 125 -1.16 13.67 8.95
C ASP A 125 -0.67 12.57 7.98
N GLY A 126 -0.63 11.31 8.44
CA GLY A 126 -0.21 10.13 7.70
C GLY A 126 1.26 9.76 7.91
N LEU A 127 2.01 10.56 8.68
CA LEU A 127 3.39 10.28 9.06
C LEU A 127 3.42 9.74 10.48
N GLY A 128 4.11 8.62 10.66
CA GLY A 128 4.19 8.05 12.00
C GLY A 128 5.03 8.93 12.94
N ASP A 129 4.63 9.02 14.20
CA ASP A 129 5.29 9.79 15.26
C ASP A 129 6.80 9.50 15.35
N ALA A 130 7.22 8.27 15.00
CA ALA A 130 8.61 7.84 15.03
C ALA A 130 9.50 8.46 13.94
N CYS A 131 8.89 8.85 12.82
CA CYS A 131 9.56 9.48 11.70
C CYS A 131 9.07 10.92 11.45
N ASP A 132 8.15 11.42 12.27
CA ASP A 132 7.60 12.77 12.17
C ASP A 132 8.45 13.82 12.91
N PRO A 133 9.08 14.78 12.19
CA PRO A 133 9.83 15.87 12.80
C PRO A 133 8.95 16.98 13.41
N CYS A 134 7.65 16.99 13.12
CA CYS A 134 6.70 18.05 13.45
C CYS A 134 5.35 17.51 13.92
N THR A 135 5.34 16.56 14.86
CA THR A 135 4.09 16.10 15.49
C THR A 135 3.26 17.26 16.01
N ASP A 136 2.00 17.39 15.61
CA ASP A 136 1.07 18.47 16.00
C ASP A 136 -0.24 17.89 16.61
N PRO A 137 -0.19 17.27 17.81
CA PRO A 137 -1.30 16.47 18.33
C PRO A 137 -2.60 17.26 18.55
N ASP A 138 -2.50 18.56 18.75
CA ASP A 138 -3.64 19.46 18.92
C ASP A 138 -4.02 20.21 17.63
N ARG A 139 -3.25 20.02 16.55
CA ARG A 139 -3.52 20.48 15.19
C ARG A 139 -3.74 21.97 15.11
N ASP A 140 -3.03 22.72 15.94
CA ASP A 140 -3.13 24.17 15.92
C ASP A 140 -2.27 24.74 14.78
N GLY A 141 -1.19 24.05 14.36
CA GLY A 141 -0.24 24.48 13.35
C GLY A 141 1.15 24.77 13.89
N VAL A 142 1.44 24.41 15.14
CA VAL A 142 2.74 24.51 15.80
C VAL A 142 3.21 23.13 16.24
N CYS A 143 4.32 22.68 15.65
CA CYS A 143 4.93 21.40 16.00
C CYS A 143 5.18 21.29 17.51
N ALA A 144 4.92 20.13 18.11
CA ALA A 144 5.12 19.83 19.52
C ALA A 144 6.52 20.19 20.07
N PRO A 145 7.65 20.04 19.32
CA PRO A 145 8.94 20.51 19.81
C PRO A 145 9.06 22.04 19.96
N LEU A 146 8.22 22.80 19.26
CA LEU A 146 8.18 24.27 19.25
C LEU A 146 6.94 24.83 19.96
N ASP A 147 5.95 23.99 20.24
CA ASP A 147 4.71 24.37 20.88
C ASP A 147 4.91 24.55 22.39
N ALA A 148 4.63 25.77 22.85
CA ALA A 148 4.72 26.13 24.25
C ALA A 148 3.41 25.86 25.00
N CYS A 149 2.31 25.61 24.28
CA CYS A 149 0.99 25.36 24.83
C CYS A 149 0.30 24.09 24.27
N PRO A 150 0.84 22.88 24.52
CA PRO A 150 0.24 21.63 24.05
C PRO A 150 -1.20 21.43 24.51
N GLY A 151 -2.04 20.98 23.58
CA GLY A 151 -3.49 20.78 23.76
C GLY A 151 -4.33 22.03 23.45
N THR A 152 -3.71 23.10 22.93
CA THR A 152 -4.39 24.36 22.62
C THR A 152 -4.75 24.42 21.15
N ILE A 153 -5.89 23.83 20.80
CA ILE A 153 -6.44 23.95 19.45
C ILE A 153 -6.90 25.40 19.22
N LEU A 154 -6.12 26.19 18.49
CA LEU A 154 -6.48 27.55 18.07
C LEU A 154 -7.04 27.55 16.65
N PRO A 155 -8.35 27.26 16.49
CA PRO A 155 -9.23 28.18 15.76
C PRO A 155 -10.68 28.23 16.31
N GLU A 156 -11.29 29.41 16.31
CA GLU A 156 -12.47 29.77 17.12
C GLU A 156 -13.72 28.86 17.03
N THR A 157 -14.12 28.28 18.18
CA THR A 157 -15.52 27.88 18.44
C THR A 157 -15.99 28.13 19.88
N ILE A 158 -15.49 29.17 20.58
CA ILE A 158 -16.11 29.57 21.86
C ILE A 158 -17.28 30.53 21.57
N ARG A 159 -18.48 29.97 21.45
CA ARG A 159 -19.73 30.74 21.25
C ARG A 159 -20.27 31.46 22.49
N ASP A 160 -19.64 31.35 23.67
CA ASP A 160 -20.24 31.91 24.90
C ASP A 160 -19.26 32.59 25.89
N LEU A 161 -18.25 33.31 25.38
CA LEU A 161 -17.58 34.34 26.17
C LEU A 161 -17.50 35.64 25.38
N GLY A 162 -18.24 36.64 25.83
CA GLY A 162 -18.21 37.98 25.26
C GLY A 162 -16.78 38.51 25.15
N LEU A 163 -16.34 38.74 23.90
CA LEU A 163 -15.14 39.45 23.48
C LEU A 163 -13.79 38.73 23.64
N LEU A 164 -13.64 37.55 23.04
CA LEU A 164 -12.35 37.12 22.51
C LEU A 164 -12.09 37.94 21.22
N ARG A 165 -11.01 38.73 21.14
CA ARG A 165 -10.74 39.57 19.95
C ARG A 165 -9.34 39.37 19.34
N TRP A 166 -8.68 38.25 19.64
CA TRP A 166 -7.31 37.96 19.15
C TRP A 166 -7.10 36.49 18.83
N ALA A 167 -8.17 35.72 18.60
CA ALA A 167 -8.05 34.45 17.91
C ALA A 167 -8.26 34.70 16.41
N ASP A 168 -7.70 33.82 15.59
CA ASP A 168 -7.80 33.85 14.14
C ASP A 168 -9.24 33.49 13.77
N ILE A 169 -10.06 34.53 13.53
CA ILE A 169 -11.51 34.41 13.30
C ILE A 169 -11.77 33.87 11.88
N ASP A 170 -10.94 34.23 10.91
CA ASP A 170 -11.08 33.89 9.50
C ASP A 170 -10.34 32.60 9.10
N GLY A 171 -9.59 32.00 10.03
CA GLY A 171 -8.89 30.74 9.83
C GLY A 171 -7.64 30.89 8.96
N ASP A 172 -7.09 32.11 8.84
CA ASP A 172 -5.93 32.42 8.01
C ASP A 172 -4.58 32.23 8.73
N ARG A 173 -4.63 31.78 9.99
CA ARG A 173 -3.54 31.60 10.96
C ARG A 173 -2.82 32.89 11.34
N VAL A 174 -3.50 34.03 11.17
CA VAL A 174 -3.01 35.37 11.49
C VAL A 174 -3.91 36.03 12.55
N PHE A 175 -3.32 36.36 13.69
CA PHE A 175 -3.98 37.13 14.73
C PHE A 175 -3.88 38.63 14.47
N GLU A 176 -5.03 39.29 14.49
CA GLU A 176 -5.11 40.74 14.47
C GLU A 176 -5.02 41.31 15.90
N THR A 177 -4.02 42.17 16.15
CA THR A 177 -3.85 42.83 17.45
C THR A 177 -4.70 44.10 17.56
N ARG A 178 -5.20 44.43 18.77
CA ARG A 178 -6.05 45.63 18.98
C ARG A 178 -5.21 46.89 19.22
N GLY A 179 -5.34 47.89 18.33
CA GLY A 179 -4.85 49.26 18.52
C GLY A 179 -5.35 50.23 17.44
N LEU A 180 -5.34 51.54 17.74
CA LEU A 180 -5.99 52.61 16.97
C LEU A 180 -5.29 52.94 15.64
N THR A 181 -5.17 52.03 14.68
CA THR A 181 -4.97 52.28 13.23
C THR A 181 -4.68 50.96 12.49
N ALA A 182 -5.11 50.88 11.23
CA ALA A 182 -5.00 49.72 10.33
C ALA A 182 -3.55 49.38 9.87
N LEU A 183 -2.53 49.70 10.68
CA LEU A 183 -1.09 49.54 10.36
C LEU A 183 -0.35 48.68 11.40
N LEU A 184 -1.05 47.90 12.21
CA LEU A 184 -0.43 47.08 13.26
C LEU A 184 0.21 45.81 12.71
N PRO A 185 1.24 45.28 13.40
CA PRO A 185 1.85 44.00 13.05
C PRO A 185 0.84 42.87 13.22
N ARG A 186 0.73 42.07 12.17
CA ARG A 186 0.07 40.77 12.15
C ARG A 186 0.96 39.77 12.88
N VAL A 187 0.40 39.04 13.84
CA VAL A 187 1.12 38.02 14.62
C VAL A 187 0.54 36.66 14.28
N THR A 188 1.35 35.67 13.96
CA THR A 188 0.92 34.32 13.57
C THR A 188 0.93 33.35 14.76
N LEU A 189 0.19 32.25 14.63
CA LEU A 189 0.23 31.15 15.60
C LEU A 189 1.62 30.58 15.84
N ARG A 190 2.42 30.48 14.78
CA ARG A 190 3.82 30.07 14.88
C ARG A 190 4.65 31.05 15.71
N GLU A 191 4.41 32.35 15.58
CA GLU A 191 5.10 33.37 16.38
C GLU A 191 4.71 33.31 17.86
N THR A 192 3.48 32.88 18.18
CA THR A 192 3.03 32.70 19.57
C THR A 192 3.39 31.35 20.16
N ARG A 193 3.96 30.44 19.37
CA ARG A 193 4.26 29.06 19.78
C ARG A 193 3.03 28.32 20.36
N GLY A 194 1.91 28.40 19.65
CA GLY A 194 0.66 27.68 20.00
C GLY A 194 -0.13 28.29 21.16
N CYS A 195 0.39 29.32 21.82
CA CYS A 195 -0.27 29.90 22.98
C CYS A 195 -1.31 30.97 22.62
N SER A 196 -2.50 30.87 23.23
CA SER A 196 -3.50 31.94 23.19
C SER A 196 -3.05 33.16 24.01
N CYS A 197 -3.62 34.32 23.70
CA CYS A 197 -3.40 35.54 24.49
C CYS A 197 -3.67 35.34 25.99
N GLN A 198 -4.73 34.61 26.36
CA GLN A 198 -5.07 34.37 27.77
C GLN A 198 -4.00 33.52 28.45
N GLN A 199 -3.50 32.48 27.78
CA GLN A 199 -2.42 31.64 28.30
C GLN A 199 -1.12 32.42 28.47
N ILE A 200 -0.78 33.30 27.53
CA ILE A 200 0.40 34.18 27.64
C ILE A 200 0.27 35.12 28.86
N VAL A 201 -0.90 35.73 29.05
CA VAL A 201 -1.19 36.60 30.21
C VAL A 201 -1.13 35.84 31.53
N ASP A 202 -1.67 34.61 31.56
CA ASP A 202 -1.64 33.74 32.74
C ASP A 202 -0.22 33.27 33.07
N ALA A 203 0.54 32.84 32.06
CA ALA A 203 1.93 32.39 32.20
C ALA A 203 2.85 33.48 32.77
N TRP A 204 2.59 34.75 32.44
CA TRP A 204 3.38 35.90 32.92
C TRP A 204 2.78 36.60 34.14
N HIS A 205 1.68 36.08 34.69
CA HIS A 205 0.96 36.67 35.82
C HIS A 205 0.61 38.16 35.62
N LEU A 206 0.22 38.53 34.40
CA LEU A 206 -0.11 39.92 34.07
C LEU A 206 -1.48 40.34 34.64
N ASP A 207 -1.61 41.65 34.90
CA ASP A 207 -2.68 42.28 35.68
C ASP A 207 -4.10 42.05 35.09
N ALA A 208 -5.13 41.97 35.95
CA ALA A 208 -6.49 41.54 35.57
C ALA A 208 -7.17 42.43 34.50
N ARG A 209 -6.70 43.66 34.29
CA ARG A 209 -7.20 44.56 33.23
C ARG A 209 -6.89 44.05 31.81
N GLN A 210 -5.80 43.32 31.62
CA GLN A 210 -5.45 42.71 30.32
C GLN A 210 -6.31 41.47 30.02
N ARG A 211 -6.74 40.74 31.06
CA ARG A 211 -7.70 39.63 30.92
C ARG A 211 -9.06 40.06 30.36
N ILE A 212 -9.48 41.30 30.63
CA ILE A 212 -10.79 41.84 30.20
C ILE A 212 -10.69 42.59 28.85
N SER A 213 -9.52 43.17 28.54
CA SER A 213 -9.36 44.09 27.41
C SER A 213 -8.53 43.52 26.25
N GLY A 214 -7.81 42.42 26.49
CA GLY A 214 -6.86 41.78 25.58
C GLY A 214 -5.40 41.97 25.87
N CYS A 215 -4.59 41.23 25.11
CA CYS A 215 -3.15 41.40 25.08
C CYS A 215 -2.79 42.70 24.38
N LEU A 216 -1.96 43.52 25.04
CA LEU A 216 -1.30 44.64 24.38
C LEU A 216 -0.34 44.08 23.31
N THR A 217 -0.18 44.78 22.19
CA THR A 217 0.85 44.47 21.18
C THR A 217 2.24 44.34 21.79
N ALA A 218 2.56 45.18 22.78
CA ALA A 218 3.82 45.11 23.51
C ALA A 218 4.02 43.78 24.27
N THR A 219 2.94 43.19 24.81
CA THR A 219 3.00 41.89 25.49
C THR A 219 3.29 40.77 24.50
N MET A 220 2.59 40.75 23.36
CA MET A 220 2.80 39.75 22.30
C MET A 220 4.20 39.82 21.70
N LEU A 221 4.68 41.02 21.38
CA LEU A 221 6.02 41.21 20.82
C LEU A 221 7.13 40.80 21.81
N LEU A 222 6.94 41.06 23.10
CA LEU A 222 7.89 40.62 24.12
C LEU A 222 7.91 39.09 24.22
N TRP A 223 6.75 38.41 24.08
CA TRP A 223 6.69 36.95 24.12
C TRP A 223 7.51 36.33 23.00
N ILE A 224 7.29 36.82 21.77
CA ILE A 224 8.01 36.40 20.55
C ILE A 224 9.53 36.63 20.69
N LEU A 225 9.96 37.72 21.33
CA LEU A 225 11.39 37.99 21.52
C LEU A 225 12.06 37.05 22.52
N LEU A 226 11.29 36.51 23.47
CA LEU A 226 11.80 35.65 24.53
C LEU A 226 11.72 34.17 24.18
N HIS A 227 10.91 33.82 23.18
CA HIS A 227 10.66 32.46 22.72
C HIS A 227 10.79 32.41 21.20
#